data_AF-A0A382XX00-F1
#
_entry.id   AF-A0A382XX00-F1
#
_cell.length_a   1.000
_cell.length_b   1.000
_cell.length_c   1.000
_cell.angle_alpha   90.00
_cell.angle_beta   90.00
_cell.angle_gamma   90.00
#
_symmetry.space_group_name_H-M   'P 1'
#
loop_
_entity.id
_entity.type
_entity.pdbx_description
1 polymer ?
#
loop_
_entity_poly.entity_id
_entity_poly.type
_entity_poly.pdbx_seq_one_letter_code
_entity_poly.pdbx_strand_id
1 'polypeptide(L)'
;MKAGLPKREPELLQHWEETELFRHHRDVAEGREKFILHDGPPYANGHLHIGHALNKILKDVIVRSQQMLGKDSHYVPGWDCHGLPIEWKIEEKYRKKKKNKDDVPIVQFRHE
;
A
#
# COMPACT_ATOMS: atom_id res chain seq x y z
N MET A 1 -13.08 -27.16 -15.40
CA MET A 1 -12.88 -25.80 -15.95
C MET A 1 -11.85 -25.08 -15.09
N LYS A 2 -10.74 -24.56 -15.64
CA LYS A 2 -9.73 -23.82 -14.85
C LYS A 2 -10.08 -22.33 -14.85
N ALA A 3 -10.06 -21.69 -13.68
CA ALA A 3 -10.49 -20.29 -13.52
C ALA A 3 -9.53 -19.26 -14.15
N GLY A 4 -8.26 -19.61 -14.37
CA GLY A 4 -7.29 -18.73 -15.05
C GLY A 4 -6.96 -17.44 -14.29
N LEU A 5 -7.02 -17.47 -12.94
CA LEU A 5 -6.90 -16.28 -12.08
C LEU A 5 -5.65 -15.43 -12.32
N PRO A 6 -4.42 -15.99 -12.53
CA PRO A 6 -3.24 -15.16 -12.76
C PRO A 6 -3.33 -14.23 -13.98
N LYS A 7 -4.19 -14.55 -14.96
CA LYS A 7 -4.49 -13.68 -16.10
C LYS A 7 -5.68 -12.75 -15.83
N ARG A 8 -6.73 -13.25 -15.18
CA ARG A 8 -7.99 -12.52 -14.96
C ARG A 8 -7.90 -11.47 -13.84
N GLU A 9 -7.11 -11.70 -12.81
CA GLU A 9 -6.97 -10.75 -11.69
C GLU A 9 -6.40 -9.40 -12.15
N PRO A 10 -5.33 -9.33 -12.96
CA PRO A 10 -4.89 -8.06 -13.56
C PRO A 10 -5.97 -7.36 -14.38
N GLU A 11 -6.73 -8.10 -15.19
CA GLU A 11 -7.83 -7.55 -16.01
C GLU A 11 -8.95 -6.95 -15.13
N LEU A 12 -9.27 -7.59 -14.00
CA LEU A 12 -10.23 -7.07 -13.02
C LEU A 12 -9.74 -5.78 -12.34
N LEU A 13 -8.46 -5.72 -11.97
CA LEU A 13 -7.88 -4.51 -11.37
C LEU A 13 -7.90 -3.34 -12.35
N GLN A 14 -7.51 -3.60 -13.61
CA GLN A 14 -7.58 -2.60 -14.67
C GLN A 14 -9.01 -2.08 -14.87
N HIS A 15 -10.00 -2.98 -14.90
CA HIS A 15 -11.39 -2.58 -15.01
C HIS A 15 -11.87 -1.71 -13.84
N TRP A 16 -11.45 -2.00 -12.60
CA TRP A 16 -11.78 -1.17 -11.44
C TRP A 16 -11.18 0.24 -11.53
N GLU A 17 -9.98 0.37 -12.11
CA GLU A 17 -9.32 1.65 -12.34
C GLU A 17 -10.02 2.45 -13.46
N GLU A 18 -10.28 1.82 -14.60
CA GLU A 18 -10.96 2.44 -15.75
C GLU A 18 -12.37 2.93 -15.42
N THR A 19 -13.08 2.21 -14.56
CA THR A 19 -14.44 2.58 -14.11
C THR A 19 -14.44 3.54 -12.92
N GLU A 20 -13.25 3.91 -12.42
CA GLU A 20 -13.08 4.70 -11.20
C GLU A 20 -13.94 4.15 -10.03
N LEU A 21 -14.00 2.82 -9.89
CA LEU A 21 -14.93 2.12 -8.98
C LEU A 21 -14.91 2.67 -7.56
N PHE A 22 -13.72 3.02 -7.06
CA PHE A 22 -13.57 3.61 -5.73
C PHE A 22 -14.28 4.95 -5.59
N ARG A 23 -14.14 5.84 -6.59
CA ARG A 23 -14.84 7.13 -6.62
C ARG A 23 -16.35 6.90 -6.69
N HIS A 24 -16.79 6.02 -7.58
CA HIS A 24 -18.21 5.68 -7.70
C HIS A 24 -18.80 5.22 -6.35
N HIS A 25 -18.08 4.37 -5.61
CA HIS A 25 -18.48 3.94 -4.27
C HIS A 25 -18.59 5.08 -3.25
N ARG A 26 -17.80 6.17 -3.39
CA ARG A 26 -17.94 7.36 -2.53
C ARG A 26 -19.19 8.14 -2.89
N ASP A 27 -19.42 8.36 -4.19
CA ASP A 27 -20.57 9.11 -4.68
C ASP A 27 -21.89 8.45 -4.25
N VAL A 28 -22.04 7.14 -4.44
CA VAL A 28 -23.28 6.43 -4.01
C VAL A 28 -23.41 6.29 -2.49
N ALA A 29 -22.33 6.49 -1.74
CA ALA A 29 -22.32 6.41 -0.28
C ALA A 29 -22.44 7.77 0.41
N GLU A 30 -22.61 8.85 -0.34
CA GLU A 30 -22.77 10.18 0.23
C GLU A 30 -23.93 10.23 1.23
N GLY A 31 -23.66 10.84 2.40
CA GLY A 31 -24.64 10.94 3.50
C GLY A 31 -24.81 9.69 4.36
N ARG A 32 -24.20 8.55 4.01
CA ARG A 32 -24.24 7.33 4.84
C ARG A 32 -23.35 7.46 6.09
N GLU A 33 -23.57 6.60 7.08
CA GLU A 33 -22.70 6.50 8.25
C GLU A 33 -21.27 6.15 7.81
N LYS A 34 -20.28 6.92 8.25
CA LYS A 34 -18.88 6.69 7.90
C LYS A 34 -18.31 5.51 8.70
N PHE A 35 -17.55 4.66 8.01
CA PHE A 35 -16.65 3.71 8.63
C PHE A 35 -15.24 3.99 8.13
N ILE A 36 -14.29 4.29 9.01
CA ILE A 36 -12.94 4.67 8.60
C ILE A 36 -11.95 3.69 9.22
N LEU A 37 -11.23 2.96 8.38
CA LEU A 37 -10.14 2.09 8.79
C LEU A 37 -8.81 2.77 8.48
N HIS A 38 -8.17 3.28 9.53
CA HIS A 38 -6.80 3.79 9.45
C HIS A 38 -5.80 2.64 9.40
N ASP A 39 -4.97 2.64 8.36
CA ASP A 39 -3.95 1.64 8.18
C ASP A 39 -2.70 1.96 9.01
N GLY A 40 -2.20 0.97 9.74
CA GLY A 40 -0.82 1.01 10.22
C GLY A 40 0.13 0.95 9.02
N PRO A 41 0.88 2.03 8.73
CA PRO A 41 1.63 2.14 7.48
C PRO A 41 2.77 1.12 7.43
N PRO A 42 2.91 0.31 6.37
CA PRO A 42 4.09 -0.51 6.16
C PRO A 42 5.34 0.37 6.00
N TYR A 43 6.47 -0.20 6.40
CA TYR A 43 7.76 0.47 6.34
C TYR A 43 8.35 0.43 4.92
N ALA A 44 8.83 1.56 4.41
CA ALA A 44 9.23 1.72 3.02
C ALA A 44 10.66 1.22 2.70
N ASN A 45 11.04 0.01 3.15
CA ASN A 45 12.43 -0.48 3.05
C ASN A 45 12.63 -1.84 2.35
N GLY A 46 11.59 -2.43 1.75
CA GLY A 46 11.71 -3.74 1.12
C GLY A 46 10.44 -4.27 0.46
N HIS A 47 10.51 -5.52 0.01
CA HIS A 47 9.35 -6.21 -0.57
C HIS A 47 8.37 -6.65 0.53
N LEU A 48 7.09 -6.67 0.17
CA LEU A 48 6.05 -7.21 1.02
C LEU A 48 6.22 -8.73 1.17
N HIS A 49 6.06 -9.21 2.39
CA HIS A 49 6.01 -10.65 2.73
C HIS A 49 4.57 -11.11 3.07
N ILE A 50 4.37 -12.41 3.29
CA ILE A 50 3.05 -13.01 3.53
C ILE A 50 2.26 -12.37 4.68
N GLY A 51 2.95 -11.94 5.76
CA GLY A 51 2.31 -11.17 6.84
C GLY A 51 1.64 -9.86 6.38
N HIS A 52 2.20 -9.18 5.39
CA HIS A 52 1.57 -8.00 4.79
C HIS A 52 0.30 -8.40 4.02
N ALA A 53 0.37 -9.47 3.22
CA ALA A 53 -0.77 -9.97 2.48
C ALA A 53 -1.93 -10.31 3.44
N LEU A 54 -1.66 -11.06 4.51
CA LEU A 54 -2.64 -11.37 5.55
C LEU A 54 -3.27 -10.10 6.13
N ASN A 55 -2.46 -9.13 6.55
CA ASN A 55 -2.94 -7.89 7.16
C ASN A 55 -3.84 -7.09 6.21
N LYS A 56 -3.42 -6.94 4.95
CA LYS A 56 -4.14 -6.13 3.95
C LYS A 56 -5.42 -6.80 3.49
N ILE A 57 -5.40 -8.12 3.27
CA ILE A 57 -6.59 -8.89 2.86
C ILE A 57 -7.66 -8.80 3.96
N LEU A 58 -7.29 -8.96 5.23
CA LEU A 58 -8.26 -8.85 6.34
C LEU A 58 -8.91 -7.46 6.41
N LYS A 59 -8.10 -6.40 6.26
CA LYS A 59 -8.60 -5.01 6.24
C LYS A 59 -9.51 -4.76 5.04
N ASP A 60 -9.15 -5.25 3.85
CA ASP A 60 -9.95 -5.11 2.63
C ASP A 60 -11.29 -5.83 2.75
N VAL A 61 -11.32 -7.05 3.29
CA VAL A 61 -12.57 -7.78 3.58
C VAL A 61 -13.48 -6.97 4.50
N ILE A 62 -12.94 -6.44 5.60
CA ILE A 62 -13.72 -5.63 6.55
C ILE A 62 -14.28 -4.37 5.87
N VAL A 63 -13.44 -3.63 5.14
CA VAL A 63 -13.82 -2.38 4.47
C VAL A 63 -14.92 -2.64 3.43
N ARG A 64 -14.77 -3.69 2.61
CA ARG A 64 -15.78 -4.10 1.62
C ARG A 64 -17.08 -4.55 2.28
N SER A 65 -17.00 -5.35 3.35
CA SER A 65 -18.19 -5.78 4.10
C SER A 65 -18.95 -4.58 4.69
N GLN A 66 -18.26 -3.60 5.28
CA GLN A 66 -18.91 -2.40 5.81
C GLN A 66 -19.56 -1.55 4.70
N GLN A 67 -18.92 -1.45 3.53
CA GLN A 67 -19.51 -0.79 2.36
C GLN A 67 -20.82 -1.50 1.93
N MET A 68 -20.79 -2.83 1.86
CA MET A 68 -21.95 -3.65 1.46
C MET A 68 -23.08 -3.63 2.51
N LEU A 69 -22.75 -3.37 3.78
CA LEU A 69 -23.72 -3.15 4.86
C LEU A 69 -24.32 -1.74 4.86
N GLY A 70 -23.97 -0.89 3.88
CA GLY A 70 -24.56 0.43 3.72
C GLY A 70 -23.80 1.56 4.43
N LYS A 71 -22.53 1.38 4.79
CA LYS A 71 -21.69 2.46 5.30
C LYS A 71 -20.89 3.14 4.19
N ASP A 72 -20.48 4.39 4.42
CA ASP A 72 -19.44 5.08 3.66
C ASP A 72 -18.06 4.63 4.19
N SER A 73 -17.56 3.52 3.66
CA SER A 73 -16.40 2.80 4.21
C SER A 73 -15.08 3.23 3.57
N HIS A 74 -14.22 3.94 4.31
CA HIS A 74 -12.93 4.46 3.84
C HIS A 74 -11.77 3.63 4.38
N TYR A 75 -10.84 3.29 3.51
CA TYR A 75 -9.54 2.73 3.86
C TYR A 75 -8.46 3.78 3.61
N VAL A 76 -7.71 4.15 4.64
CA VAL A 76 -6.65 5.17 4.53
C VAL A 76 -5.28 4.48 4.63
N PRO A 77 -4.66 4.11 3.50
CA PRO A 77 -3.32 3.54 3.49
C PRO A 77 -2.25 4.61 3.76
N GLY A 78 -1.08 4.18 4.21
CA GLY A 78 0.08 5.06 4.38
C GLY A 78 1.39 4.31 4.17
N TRP A 79 2.50 5.04 4.27
CA TRP A 79 3.86 4.49 4.27
C TRP A 79 4.67 5.14 5.39
N ASP A 80 5.46 4.34 6.09
CA ASP A 80 6.42 4.84 7.06
C ASP A 80 7.78 4.98 6.39
N CYS A 81 8.18 6.24 6.20
CA CYS A 81 9.31 6.65 5.37
C CYS A 81 10.50 7.19 6.20
N HIS A 82 10.49 7.05 7.51
CA HIS A 82 11.54 7.56 8.39
C HIS A 82 12.23 6.47 9.20
N GLY A 83 13.47 6.72 9.63
CA GLY A 83 14.16 5.90 10.62
C GLY A 83 15.40 5.17 10.11
N LEU A 84 16.21 4.71 11.07
CA LEU A 84 17.50 4.07 10.81
C LEU A 84 17.43 2.86 9.85
N PRO A 85 16.38 2.00 9.86
CA PRO A 85 16.33 0.90 8.92
C PRO A 85 16.27 1.31 7.44
N ILE A 86 15.73 2.49 7.09
CA ILE A 86 15.80 3.04 5.73
C ILE A 86 17.23 3.48 5.41
N GLU A 87 17.84 4.26 6.30
CA GLU A 87 19.23 4.73 6.13
C GLU A 87 20.19 3.55 5.97
N TRP A 88 20.02 2.51 6.78
CA TRP A 88 20.84 1.30 6.73
C TRP A 88 20.66 0.54 5.42
N LYS A 89 19.44 0.50 4.87
CA LYS A 89 19.17 -0.14 3.57
C LYS A 89 19.84 0.57 2.41
N ILE A 90 19.89 1.90 2.45
CA ILE A 90 20.64 2.72 1.49
C ILE A 90 22.14 2.48 1.70
N GLU A 91 22.62 2.49 2.94
CA GLU A 91 24.01 2.22 3.28
C GLU A 91 24.51 0.84 2.80
N GLU A 92 23.67 -0.20 2.88
CA GLU A 92 23.97 -1.52 2.28
C GLU A 92 24.30 -1.42 0.79
N LYS A 93 23.59 -0.56 0.03
CA LYS A 93 23.87 -0.34 -1.41
C LYS A 93 25.23 0.30 -1.62
N TYR A 94 25.62 1.27 -0.76
CA TYR A 94 26.93 1.92 -0.81
C TYR A 94 28.06 0.98 -0.40
N ARG A 95 27.89 0.20 0.67
CA ARG A 95 28.85 -0.82 1.12
C ARG A 95 29.10 -1.88 0.04
N LYS A 96 28.06 -2.33 -0.67
CA LYS A 96 28.20 -3.23 -1.84
C LYS A 96 29.04 -2.62 -2.96
N LYS A 97 29.00 -1.30 -3.12
CA LYS A 97 29.84 -0.54 -4.06
C LYS A 97 31.21 -0.14 -3.47
N LYS A 98 31.57 -0.62 -2.28
CA LYS A 98 32.80 -0.26 -1.53
C LYS A 98 32.95 1.25 -1.27
N LYS A 99 31.84 1.97 -1.10
CA LYS A 99 31.81 3.39 -0.73
C LYS A 99 31.35 3.54 0.72
N ASN A 100 31.96 4.45 1.47
CA ASN A 100 31.43 4.84 2.78
C ASN A 100 30.32 5.90 2.58
N LYS A 101 29.25 5.83 3.38
CA LYS A 101 28.19 6.84 3.36
C LYS A 101 28.70 8.21 3.85
N ASP A 102 29.68 8.21 4.75
CA ASP A 102 30.22 9.45 5.34
C ASP A 102 30.99 10.27 4.29
N ASP A 103 31.41 9.63 3.19
CA ASP A 103 32.03 10.27 2.04
C ASP A 103 31.00 10.87 1.06
N VAL A 104 29.70 10.63 1.28
CA VAL A 104 28.61 11.13 0.42
C VAL A 104 28.04 12.41 1.03
N PRO A 105 27.94 13.52 0.26
CA PRO A 105 27.29 14.73 0.74
C PRO A 105 25.85 14.46 1.21
N ILE A 106 25.48 15.00 2.38
CA ILE A 106 24.18 14.75 3.02
C ILE A 106 22.99 15.05 2.09
N VAL A 107 23.07 16.11 1.29
CA VAL A 107 22.01 16.47 0.33
C VAL A 107 21.86 15.38 -0.72
N GLN A 108 22.97 14.85 -1.25
CA GLN A 108 22.94 13.76 -2.22
C GLN A 108 22.40 12.47 -1.60
N PHE A 109 22.79 12.16 -0.35
CA PHE A 109 22.30 10.98 0.37
C PHE A 109 20.78 11.01 0.59
N ARG A 110 20.18 12.19 0.82
CA ARG A 110 18.73 12.36 1.00
C ARG A 110 17.90 12.18 -0.28
N HIS A 111 18.53 12.21 -1.45
CA HIS A 111 17.86 12.01 -2.74
C HIS A 111 17.85 10.54 -3.21
N GLU A 112 18.52 9.64 -2.48
CA GLU A 112 18.50 8.18 -2.73
C GLU A 112 17.25 7.50 -2.16
#